data_AF-A0A2E8PP24-F1
#
_entry.id   AF-A0A2E8PP24-F1
#
_cell.length_a   1.000
_cell.length_b   1.000
_cell.length_c   1.000
_cell.angle_alpha   90.00
_cell.angle_beta   90.00
_cell.angle_gamma   90.00
#
_symmetry.space_group_name_H-M   'P 1'
#
loop_
_entity.id
_entity.type
_entity.pdbx_description
1 polymer ?
#
loop_
_entity_poly.entity_id
_entity_poly.type
_entity_poly.pdbx_seq_one_letter_code
_entity_poly.pdbx_strand_id
1 'polypeptide(L)'
;MSDLKFTRIIATLGPASQEEDQIRSLIRSGADCFRLNFSHSDGPGLEPYIKKVRQISESEGKYIPLLADIQGPKLRVGHLPGEGAELLDDQLFTITHRKVEGSAEQVHSPYELLSKDLQIGHRVLLADGSIEMVVESIDGEDVRCRVLHGGLLTSNKGMNLPDTEVSAATLTDKDRRDLQFIGKSDIDLVAVSFVRRASDIRDARDILGDSRIPVLAKLERPEALNQLNEILEEADGVMVARGDLGVEIEFERVPFVQKQILQRASVRGKWAIVATEMLRSMVDHSRPTRAEVTDVANAVLDGADCVMLSEETAMGKHPSVAVQAMIRILKAADSADADHRDRFEADIVSFAAGAAGAAVSAAERLGARAIVVLAGSNVTALLLSKWRSRVPILALSGGKSTLRRLNVLRGVIPVEIQSQAGMEEQIRLADARLLQEGWASAGDTVVIAGAIPLGEGKETNSIRFHRVRKPKA
;
A
#
# COMPACT_ATOMS: atom_id res chain seq x y z
N MET A 1 15.02 -4.93 -22.12
CA MET A 1 14.70 -4.50 -20.74
C MET A 1 14.30 -3.01 -20.62
N SER A 2 14.44 -2.18 -21.66
CA SER A 2 14.07 -0.75 -21.65
C SER A 2 12.57 -0.44 -21.53
N ASP A 3 11.73 -1.46 -21.34
CA ASP A 3 10.27 -1.34 -21.22
C ASP A 3 9.76 -1.98 -19.91
N LEU A 4 10.65 -2.16 -18.92
CA LEU A 4 10.30 -2.70 -17.61
C LEU A 4 9.65 -1.60 -16.75
N LYS A 5 8.51 -1.96 -16.17
CA LYS A 5 7.85 -1.21 -15.11
C LYS A 5 8.56 -1.50 -13.79
N PHE A 6 9.09 -0.49 -13.11
CA PHE A 6 9.77 -0.65 -11.82
C PHE A 6 8.80 -0.47 -10.66
N THR A 7 8.02 0.62 -10.70
CA THR A 7 7.00 0.93 -9.69
C THR A 7 5.83 -0.06 -9.79
N ARG A 8 5.33 -0.54 -8.66
CA ARG A 8 4.32 -1.61 -8.63
C ARG A 8 2.89 -1.08 -8.55
N ILE A 9 1.96 -1.93 -8.96
CA ILE A 9 0.54 -1.67 -8.98
C ILE A 9 -0.15 -2.62 -8.02
N ILE A 10 -0.85 -2.06 -7.05
CA ILE A 10 -1.81 -2.77 -6.21
C ILE A 10 -3.20 -2.55 -6.80
N ALA A 11 -3.90 -3.63 -7.16
CA ALA A 11 -5.29 -3.56 -7.60
C ALA A 11 -6.21 -4.05 -6.48
N THR A 12 -7.22 -3.27 -6.13
CA THR A 12 -8.23 -3.71 -5.16
C THR A 12 -9.21 -4.64 -5.85
N LEU A 13 -9.43 -5.80 -5.25
CA LEU A 13 -10.39 -6.78 -5.72
C LEU A 13 -11.78 -6.48 -5.15
N GLY A 14 -12.81 -6.53 -5.99
CA GLY A 14 -14.20 -6.27 -5.61
C GLY A 14 -15.21 -6.83 -6.63
N PRO A 15 -16.48 -6.40 -6.57
CA PRO A 15 -17.55 -6.92 -7.42
C PRO A 15 -17.24 -6.95 -8.93
N ALA A 16 -16.51 -5.96 -9.45
CA ALA A 16 -16.16 -5.88 -10.86
C ALA A 16 -14.95 -6.77 -11.25
N SER A 17 -14.23 -7.32 -10.27
CA SER A 17 -12.96 -8.02 -10.50
C SER A 17 -12.80 -9.33 -9.73
N GLN A 18 -13.89 -9.86 -9.17
CA GLN A 18 -13.82 -11.06 -8.34
C GLN A 18 -13.89 -12.37 -9.12
N GLU A 19 -14.39 -12.37 -10.35
CA GLU A 19 -14.48 -13.57 -11.17
C GLU A 19 -13.11 -14.01 -11.72
N GLU A 20 -12.95 -15.32 -11.99
CA GLU A 20 -11.67 -15.91 -12.41
C GLU A 20 -11.08 -15.21 -13.66
N ASP A 21 -11.89 -15.00 -14.69
CA ASP A 21 -11.46 -14.33 -15.92
C ASP A 21 -10.98 -12.91 -15.68
N GLN A 22 -11.62 -12.19 -14.74
CA GLN A 22 -11.21 -10.83 -14.38
C GLN A 22 -9.91 -10.81 -13.59
N ILE A 23 -9.72 -11.74 -12.65
CA ILE A 23 -8.45 -11.90 -11.93
C ILE A 23 -7.32 -12.21 -12.93
N ARG A 24 -7.52 -13.16 -13.86
CA ARG A 24 -6.55 -13.45 -14.93
C ARG A 24 -6.27 -12.20 -15.77
N SER A 25 -7.31 -11.46 -16.14
CA SER A 25 -7.19 -10.23 -16.91
C SER A 25 -6.35 -9.17 -16.20
N LEU A 26 -6.54 -8.98 -14.88
CA LEU A 26 -5.74 -8.05 -14.08
C LEU A 26 -4.27 -8.49 -13.97
N ILE A 27 -4.01 -9.78 -13.74
CA ILE A 27 -2.65 -10.33 -13.69
C ILE A 27 -1.93 -10.11 -15.02
N ARG A 28 -2.57 -10.49 -16.13
CA ARG A 28 -2.01 -10.35 -17.48
C ARG A 28 -1.86 -8.90 -17.91
N SER A 29 -2.77 -8.04 -17.45
CA SER A 29 -2.66 -6.60 -17.67
C SER A 29 -1.50 -6.00 -16.90
N GLY A 30 -1.03 -6.62 -15.82
CA GLY A 30 0.19 -6.26 -15.10
C GLY A 30 -0.01 -5.71 -13.69
N ALA A 31 -1.09 -6.08 -13.00
CA ALA A 31 -1.20 -5.90 -11.55
C ALA A 31 -0.14 -6.75 -10.84
N ASP A 32 0.55 -6.19 -9.84
CA ASP A 32 1.61 -6.90 -9.10
C ASP A 32 1.13 -7.42 -7.75
N CYS A 33 0.05 -6.88 -7.20
CA CYS A 33 -0.49 -7.22 -5.90
C CYS A 33 -2.00 -7.02 -5.92
N PHE A 34 -2.71 -7.84 -5.14
CA PHE A 34 -4.13 -7.65 -4.94
C PHE A 34 -4.46 -7.25 -3.50
N ARG A 35 -5.22 -6.17 -3.36
CA ARG A 35 -5.78 -5.74 -2.08
C ARG A 35 -7.14 -6.41 -1.85
N LEU A 36 -7.29 -6.97 -0.66
CA LEU A 36 -8.55 -7.49 -0.12
C LEU A 36 -9.04 -6.51 0.95
N ASN A 37 -10.21 -5.90 0.74
CA ASN A 37 -10.78 -4.94 1.68
C ASN A 37 -11.68 -5.65 2.70
N PHE A 38 -11.26 -5.71 3.95
CA PHE A 38 -12.01 -6.37 5.04
C PHE A 38 -13.13 -5.47 5.59
N SER A 39 -13.37 -4.28 5.04
CA SER A 39 -14.50 -3.44 5.47
C SER A 39 -15.88 -4.02 5.09
N HIS A 40 -15.93 -4.93 4.11
CA HIS A 40 -17.17 -5.48 3.56
C HIS A 40 -17.36 -6.98 3.84
N SER A 41 -16.32 -7.65 4.34
CA SER A 41 -16.29 -9.10 4.58
C SER A 41 -15.49 -9.40 5.85
N ASP A 42 -15.70 -10.57 6.44
CA ASP A 42 -14.84 -11.10 7.50
C ASP A 42 -13.82 -12.11 6.93
N GLY A 43 -12.82 -12.46 7.73
CA GLY A 43 -11.80 -13.45 7.34
C GLY A 43 -12.37 -14.74 6.72
N PRO A 44 -13.28 -15.46 7.40
CA PRO A 44 -13.89 -16.69 6.86
C PRO A 44 -14.56 -16.50 5.50
N GLY A 45 -15.25 -15.38 5.26
CA GLY A 45 -15.85 -15.06 3.96
C GLY A 45 -14.82 -14.87 2.83
N LEU A 46 -13.58 -14.50 3.15
CA LEU A 46 -12.51 -14.26 2.17
C LEU A 46 -11.62 -15.49 1.88
N GLU A 47 -11.68 -16.54 2.70
CA GLU A 47 -10.87 -17.77 2.51
C GLU A 47 -11.03 -18.42 1.12
N PRO A 48 -12.24 -18.61 0.57
CA PRO A 48 -12.41 -19.15 -0.79
C PRO A 48 -11.78 -18.24 -1.85
N TYR A 49 -11.83 -16.93 -1.61
CA TYR A 49 -11.30 -15.93 -2.51
C TYR A 49 -9.77 -15.95 -2.55
N ILE A 50 -9.13 -16.05 -1.38
CA ILE A 50 -7.68 -16.23 -1.25
C ILE A 50 -7.21 -17.45 -2.05
N LYS A 51 -7.88 -18.61 -1.85
CA LYS A 51 -7.54 -19.86 -2.56
C LYS A 51 -7.67 -19.71 -4.08
N LYS A 52 -8.76 -19.08 -4.55
CA LYS A 52 -8.97 -18.83 -5.98
C LYS A 52 -7.84 -17.98 -6.58
N VAL A 53 -7.49 -16.86 -5.95
CA VAL A 53 -6.40 -15.99 -6.43
C VAL A 53 -5.08 -16.75 -6.47
N ARG A 54 -4.78 -17.60 -5.48
CA ARG A 54 -3.57 -18.42 -5.45
C ARG A 54 -3.49 -19.39 -6.62
N GLN A 55 -4.56 -20.15 -6.86
CA GLN A 55 -4.63 -21.11 -7.96
C GLN A 55 -4.45 -20.41 -9.32
N ILE A 56 -5.12 -19.26 -9.51
CA ILE A 56 -5.00 -18.48 -10.74
C ILE A 56 -3.57 -17.97 -10.91
N SER A 57 -3.00 -17.34 -9.88
CA SER A 57 -1.63 -16.81 -9.90
C SER A 57 -0.61 -17.89 -10.25
N GLU A 58 -0.73 -19.09 -9.67
CA GLU A 58 0.14 -20.23 -9.95
C GLU A 58 -0.01 -20.71 -11.40
N SER A 59 -1.25 -20.82 -11.90
CA SER A 59 -1.50 -21.21 -13.30
C SER A 59 -1.00 -20.19 -14.33
N GLU A 60 -0.93 -18.91 -13.95
CA GLU A 60 -0.35 -17.84 -14.78
C GLU A 60 1.18 -17.74 -14.62
N GLY A 61 1.80 -18.55 -13.76
CA GLY A 61 3.24 -18.51 -13.49
C GLY A 61 3.69 -17.20 -12.86
N LYS A 62 2.83 -16.55 -12.07
CA LYS A 62 3.10 -15.27 -11.38
C LYS A 62 3.04 -15.45 -9.87
N TYR A 63 3.83 -14.66 -9.16
CA TYR A 63 3.81 -14.61 -7.69
C TYR A 63 3.08 -13.35 -7.25
N ILE A 64 1.74 -13.38 -7.24
CA ILE A 64 0.92 -12.21 -6.89
C ILE A 64 0.65 -12.20 -5.38
N PRO A 65 1.22 -11.27 -4.61
CA PRO A 65 0.91 -11.12 -3.20
C PRO A 65 -0.53 -10.65 -2.95
N LEU A 66 -1.02 -11.01 -1.76
CA LEU A 66 -2.28 -10.51 -1.21
C LEU A 66 -2.00 -9.54 -0.06
N LEU A 67 -2.58 -8.35 -0.16
CA LEU A 67 -2.62 -7.33 0.88
C LEU A 67 -3.98 -7.32 1.55
N ALA A 68 -4.05 -7.71 2.82
CA ALA A 68 -5.24 -7.54 3.64
C ALA A 68 -5.30 -6.10 4.16
N ASP A 69 -6.39 -5.38 3.88
CA ASP A 69 -6.63 -4.04 4.42
C ASP A 69 -7.75 -4.14 5.47
N ILE A 70 -7.37 -4.06 6.75
CA ILE A 70 -8.31 -4.15 7.88
C ILE A 70 -9.02 -2.82 8.12
N GLN A 71 -10.24 -2.87 8.62
CA GLN A 71 -11.17 -1.74 8.57
C GLN A 71 -10.80 -0.60 9.52
N GLY A 72 -10.39 -0.92 10.75
CA GLY A 72 -10.20 0.07 11.80
C GLY A 72 -11.49 0.76 12.26
N PRO A 73 -11.40 1.74 13.18
CA PRO A 73 -12.54 2.41 13.81
C PRO A 73 -13.15 3.48 12.91
N LYS A 74 -13.68 3.10 11.74
CA LYS A 74 -14.37 4.05 10.85
C LYS A 74 -15.66 4.54 11.52
N LEU A 75 -15.65 5.77 12.02
CA LEU A 75 -16.83 6.43 12.59
C LEU A 75 -17.87 6.67 11.49
N ARG A 76 -19.14 6.50 11.84
CA ARG A 76 -20.26 6.59 10.90
C ARG A 76 -21.48 7.17 11.58
N VAL A 77 -22.38 7.75 10.80
CA VAL A 77 -23.75 8.03 11.26
C VAL A 77 -24.62 6.77 11.18
N GLY A 78 -25.71 6.75 11.93
CA GLY A 78 -26.67 5.66 11.97
C GLY A 78 -27.59 5.63 10.74
N HIS A 79 -28.77 5.03 10.94
CA HIS A 79 -29.78 4.92 9.91
C HIS A 79 -30.52 6.25 9.69
N LEU A 80 -30.63 6.65 8.42
CA LEU A 80 -31.56 7.65 7.92
C LEU A 80 -32.59 6.97 7.00
N PRO A 81 -33.91 7.21 7.18
CA PRO A 81 -34.96 6.68 6.32
C PRO A 81 -34.86 7.14 4.86
N GLY A 82 -35.46 6.36 3.95
CA GLY A 82 -35.62 6.74 2.54
C GLY A 82 -34.29 7.02 1.83
N GLU A 83 -34.23 8.14 1.12
CA GLU A 83 -33.03 8.59 0.38
C GLU A 83 -32.00 9.31 1.28
N GLY A 84 -32.31 9.54 2.55
CA GLY A 84 -31.50 10.33 3.47
C GLY A 84 -32.16 11.63 3.89
N ALA A 85 -31.38 12.58 4.39
CA ALA A 85 -31.82 13.90 4.78
C ALA A 85 -30.94 14.98 4.14
N GLU A 86 -31.57 15.99 3.54
CA GLU A 86 -30.88 17.17 3.04
C GLU A 86 -30.60 18.13 4.19
N LEU A 87 -29.32 18.46 4.39
CA LEU A 87 -28.89 19.41 5.39
C LEU A 87 -28.61 20.76 4.73
N LEU A 88 -29.15 21.84 5.29
CA LEU A 88 -29.01 23.19 4.76
C LEU A 88 -27.93 23.98 5.50
N ASP A 89 -27.28 24.92 4.81
CA ASP A 89 -26.35 25.87 5.43
C ASP A 89 -27.03 26.64 6.57
N ASP A 90 -26.26 26.96 7.61
CA ASP A 90 -26.66 27.65 8.83
C ASP A 90 -27.72 26.93 9.69
N GLN A 91 -28.18 25.73 9.31
CA GLN A 91 -29.14 25.00 10.14
C GLN A 91 -28.47 24.36 11.37
N LEU A 92 -29.26 24.13 12.42
CA LEU A 92 -28.84 23.32 13.55
C LEU A 92 -29.08 21.84 13.26
N PHE A 93 -28.08 21.02 13.55
CA PHE A 93 -28.16 19.58 13.42
C PHE A 93 -27.58 18.89 14.65
N THR A 94 -28.26 17.87 15.17
CA THR A 94 -27.84 17.17 16.39
C THR A 94 -27.30 15.79 16.06
N ILE A 95 -26.05 15.52 16.45
CA ILE A 95 -25.49 14.17 16.42
C ILE A 95 -25.52 13.63 17.85
N THR A 96 -26.14 12.48 18.06
CA THR A 96 -26.37 11.93 19.41
C THR A 96 -26.07 10.44 19.50
N HIS A 97 -25.59 9.96 20.64
CA HIS A 97 -25.47 8.53 20.87
C HIS A 97 -26.83 7.86 21.17
N ARG A 98 -27.85 8.64 21.52
CA ARG A 98 -29.20 8.11 21.76
C ARG A 98 -29.73 7.40 20.52
N LYS A 99 -30.49 6.33 20.73
CA LYS A 99 -31.18 5.62 19.65
C LYS A 99 -32.35 6.46 19.15
N VAL A 100 -32.08 7.28 18.15
CA VAL A 100 -33.07 8.12 17.46
C VAL A 100 -33.14 7.71 15.98
N GLU A 101 -34.30 7.88 15.37
CA GLU A 101 -34.43 7.79 13.92
C GLU A 101 -33.81 9.04 13.28
N GLY A 102 -33.01 8.86 12.23
CA GLY A 102 -32.37 9.97 11.54
C GLY A 102 -33.39 10.85 10.80
N SER A 103 -33.19 12.17 10.88
CA SER A 103 -33.99 13.19 10.19
C SER A 103 -33.09 14.33 9.68
N ALA A 104 -33.69 15.40 9.17
CA ALA A 104 -32.96 16.63 8.84
C ALA A 104 -32.51 17.43 10.08
N GLU A 105 -33.01 17.10 11.28
CA GLU A 105 -32.63 17.78 12.53
C GLU A 105 -31.67 16.98 13.41
N GLN A 106 -31.65 15.65 13.29
CA GLN A 106 -30.81 14.82 14.15
C GLN A 106 -30.42 13.48 13.53
N VAL A 107 -29.33 12.88 14.01
CA VAL A 107 -28.94 11.52 13.66
C VAL A 107 -28.26 10.79 14.81
N HIS A 108 -28.50 9.49 14.89
CA HIS A 108 -27.75 8.61 15.79
C HIS A 108 -26.29 8.46 15.35
N SER A 109 -25.36 8.43 16.30
CA SER A 109 -23.99 7.96 16.11
C SER A 109 -23.74 6.74 17.00
N PRO A 110 -23.24 5.61 16.46
CA PRO A 110 -22.85 4.45 17.25
C PRO A 110 -21.61 4.73 18.12
N TYR A 111 -20.95 5.88 17.95
CA TYR A 111 -19.79 6.25 18.74
C TYR A 111 -20.19 6.81 20.11
N GLU A 112 -20.14 5.98 21.14
CA GLU A 112 -20.56 6.33 22.52
C GLU A 112 -19.78 7.50 23.12
N LEU A 113 -18.50 7.65 22.76
CA LEU A 113 -17.63 8.68 23.32
C LEU A 113 -17.70 10.02 22.56
N LEU A 114 -18.60 10.15 21.58
CA LEU A 114 -18.68 11.34 20.71
C LEU A 114 -18.78 12.65 21.48
N SER A 115 -19.73 12.76 22.42
CA SER A 115 -19.94 13.98 23.20
C SER A 115 -18.88 14.22 24.27
N LYS A 116 -18.06 13.21 24.59
CA LYS A 116 -16.95 13.31 25.54
C LYS A 116 -15.66 13.76 24.87
N ASP A 117 -15.46 13.36 23.62
CA ASP A 117 -14.26 13.70 22.85
C ASP A 117 -14.37 15.08 22.19
N LEU A 118 -15.56 15.45 21.70
CA LEU A 118 -15.77 16.73 21.02
C LEU A 118 -15.77 17.92 21.99
N GLN A 119 -15.33 19.07 21.49
CA GLN A 119 -15.42 20.35 22.19
C GLN A 119 -16.15 21.39 21.32
N ILE A 120 -16.68 22.43 21.95
CA ILE A 120 -17.28 23.55 21.24
C ILE A 120 -16.23 24.16 20.29
N GLY A 121 -16.63 24.40 19.04
CA GLY A 121 -15.75 24.90 17.99
C GLY A 121 -15.05 23.81 17.17
N HIS A 122 -15.10 22.53 17.57
CA HIS A 122 -14.55 21.45 16.75
C HIS A 122 -15.37 21.25 15.48
N ARG A 123 -14.69 20.95 14.36
CA ARG A 123 -15.36 20.55 13.13
C ARG A 123 -15.79 19.09 13.18
N VAL A 124 -16.93 18.83 12.56
CA VAL A 124 -17.41 17.49 12.24
C VAL A 124 -17.67 17.44 10.74
N LEU A 125 -17.07 16.48 10.07
CA LEU A 125 -17.21 16.28 8.64
C LEU A 125 -17.98 15.00 8.39
N LEU A 126 -19.04 15.06 7.58
CA LEU A 126 -19.84 13.91 7.21
C LEU A 126 -19.73 13.63 5.71
N ALA A 127 -20.00 12.37 5.34
CA ALA A 127 -20.01 11.93 3.95
C ALA A 127 -18.72 12.32 3.21
N ASP A 128 -17.59 11.91 3.79
CA ASP A 128 -16.24 12.10 3.23
C ASP A 128 -15.90 13.59 2.99
N GLY A 129 -16.35 14.47 3.88
CA GLY A 129 -16.07 15.91 3.85
C GLY A 129 -17.05 16.76 3.03
N SER A 130 -18.04 16.15 2.37
CA SER A 130 -19.02 16.90 1.58
C SER A 130 -19.99 17.72 2.43
N ILE A 131 -20.17 17.34 3.69
CA ILE A 131 -20.95 18.11 4.67
C ILE A 131 -20.00 18.51 5.79
N GLU A 132 -19.94 19.81 6.07
CA GLU A 132 -19.11 20.37 7.13
C GLU A 132 -19.97 21.10 8.15
N MET A 133 -19.71 20.84 9.43
CA MET A 133 -20.39 21.49 10.54
C MET A 133 -19.43 21.77 11.69
N VAL A 134 -19.81 22.70 12.55
CA VAL A 134 -19.04 23.07 13.74
C VAL A 134 -19.87 22.87 14.99
N VAL A 135 -19.28 22.30 16.05
CA VAL A 135 -19.96 22.08 17.33
C VAL A 135 -20.27 23.42 18.00
N GLU A 136 -21.55 23.69 18.26
CA GLU A 136 -22.00 24.88 18.99
C GLU A 136 -22.24 24.61 20.47
N SER A 137 -22.83 23.46 20.81
CA SER A 137 -23.10 23.08 22.20
C SER A 137 -23.12 21.57 22.40
N ILE A 138 -22.83 21.14 23.63
CA ILE A 138 -22.89 19.73 24.02
C ILE A 138 -23.77 19.62 25.27
N ASP A 139 -24.89 18.91 25.15
CA ASP A 139 -25.87 18.70 26.22
C ASP A 139 -26.03 17.20 26.48
N GLY A 140 -25.22 16.66 27.40
CA GLY A 140 -25.21 15.23 27.70
C GLY A 140 -24.64 14.40 26.54
N GLU A 141 -25.52 13.63 25.87
CA GLU A 141 -25.15 12.83 24.68
C GLU A 141 -25.39 13.59 23.37
N ASP A 142 -26.06 14.75 23.42
CA ASP A 142 -26.41 15.52 22.23
C ASP A 142 -25.30 16.51 21.90
N VAL A 143 -24.68 16.33 20.73
CA VAL A 143 -23.75 17.29 20.14
C VAL A 143 -24.53 18.10 19.11
N ARG A 144 -24.80 19.37 19.42
CA ARG A 144 -25.46 20.29 18.48
C ARG A 144 -24.40 21.00 17.65
N CYS A 145 -24.55 20.89 16.35
CA CYS A 145 -23.66 21.50 15.37
C CYS A 145 -24.41 22.52 14.51
N ARG A 146 -23.70 23.56 14.09
CA ARG A 146 -24.12 24.44 12.99
C ARG A 146 -23.58 23.88 11.69
N VAL A 147 -24.44 23.63 10.73
CA VAL A 147 -24.03 23.23 9.38
C VAL A 147 -23.41 24.44 8.69
N LEU A 148 -22.14 24.33 8.30
CA LEU A 148 -21.42 25.35 7.55
C LEU A 148 -21.61 25.14 6.04
N HIS A 149 -21.52 23.89 5.62
CA HIS A 149 -21.76 23.46 4.25
C HIS A 149 -22.66 22.22 4.27
N GLY A 150 -23.87 22.41 3.73
CA GLY A 150 -24.93 21.41 3.66
C GLY A 150 -24.78 20.44 2.49
N GLY A 151 -25.69 19.45 2.46
CA GLY A 151 -25.71 18.40 1.46
C GLY A 151 -26.60 17.22 1.85
N LEU A 152 -26.67 16.22 0.99
CA LEU A 152 -27.47 15.01 1.24
C LEU A 152 -26.71 14.03 2.16
N LEU A 153 -27.21 13.85 3.38
CA LEU A 153 -26.72 12.84 4.31
C LEU A 153 -27.52 11.54 4.15
N THR A 154 -26.85 10.45 3.80
CA THR A 154 -27.49 9.12 3.70
C THR A 154 -27.06 8.20 4.86
N SER A 155 -27.79 7.10 5.06
CA SER A 155 -27.47 6.07 6.06
C SER A 155 -26.01 5.62 6.05
N ASN A 156 -25.43 5.37 7.22
CA ASN A 156 -24.12 4.74 7.41
C ASN A 156 -22.92 5.46 6.76
N LYS A 157 -23.07 6.75 6.44
CA LYS A 157 -21.99 7.60 5.90
C LYS A 157 -20.90 7.83 6.94
N GLY A 158 -19.67 7.99 6.46
CA GLY A 158 -18.50 8.25 7.29
C GLY A 158 -18.62 9.58 8.06
N MET A 159 -18.03 9.61 9.25
CA MET A 159 -17.85 10.80 10.06
C MET A 159 -16.37 10.96 10.39
N ASN A 160 -15.84 12.17 10.23
CA ASN A 160 -14.46 12.53 10.46
C ASN A 160 -14.41 13.70 11.44
N LEU A 161 -13.45 13.68 12.37
CA LEU A 161 -13.36 14.62 13.49
C LEU A 161 -11.95 15.25 13.50
N PRO A 162 -11.63 16.12 12.53
CA PRO A 162 -10.24 16.56 12.27
C PRO A 162 -9.59 17.30 13.44
N ASP A 163 -10.39 17.94 14.30
CA ASP A 163 -9.92 18.72 15.44
C ASP A 163 -9.95 17.93 16.76
N THR A 164 -10.27 16.63 16.71
CA THR A 164 -10.57 15.82 17.90
C THR A 164 -9.67 14.60 18.02
N GLU A 165 -9.08 14.40 19.20
CA GLU A 165 -8.42 13.13 19.53
C GLU A 165 -9.48 12.07 19.84
N VAL A 166 -9.70 11.14 18.91
CA VAL A 166 -10.75 10.13 19.02
C VAL A 166 -10.35 9.06 20.04
N SER A 167 -11.11 8.89 21.12
CA SER A 167 -10.84 7.89 22.17
C SER A 167 -11.02 6.43 21.73
N ALA A 168 -11.63 6.15 20.58
CA ALA A 168 -11.80 4.81 20.03
C ALA A 168 -10.46 4.05 19.91
N ALA A 169 -10.48 2.75 20.20
CA ALA A 169 -9.33 1.89 19.94
C ALA A 169 -9.05 1.79 18.43
N THR A 170 -7.78 1.79 18.04
CA THR A 170 -7.36 1.68 16.63
C THR A 170 -7.69 0.32 16.03
N LEU A 171 -7.72 -0.73 16.86
CA LEU A 171 -8.12 -2.08 16.44
C LEU A 171 -9.46 -2.43 17.09
N THR A 172 -10.49 -2.57 16.26
CA THR A 172 -11.81 -3.01 16.70
C THR A 172 -11.82 -4.51 17.04
N ASP A 173 -12.87 -4.99 17.71
CA ASP A 173 -13.04 -6.43 17.95
C ASP A 173 -13.12 -7.23 16.64
N LYS A 174 -13.64 -6.62 15.58
CA LYS A 174 -13.63 -7.21 14.24
C LYS A 174 -12.21 -7.31 13.71
N ASP A 175 -11.44 -6.22 13.76
CA ASP A 175 -10.05 -6.20 13.28
C ASP A 175 -9.19 -7.23 14.04
N ARG A 176 -9.39 -7.40 15.35
CA ARG A 176 -8.70 -8.42 16.15
C ARG A 176 -8.98 -9.83 15.63
N ARG A 177 -10.24 -10.16 15.31
CA ARG A 177 -10.61 -11.46 14.71
C ARG A 177 -10.03 -11.62 13.31
N ASP A 178 -10.05 -10.57 12.50
CA ASP A 178 -9.51 -10.59 11.15
C ASP A 178 -7.99 -10.77 11.17
N LEU A 179 -7.25 -10.10 12.06
CA LEU A 179 -5.81 -10.28 12.24
C LEU A 179 -5.46 -11.71 12.68
N GLN A 180 -6.22 -12.31 13.59
CA GLN A 180 -6.02 -13.72 13.99
C GLN A 180 -6.23 -14.69 12.82
N PHE A 181 -7.20 -14.40 11.94
CA PHE A 181 -7.40 -15.15 10.71
C PHE A 181 -6.23 -14.94 9.74
N ILE A 182 -5.87 -13.69 9.47
CA ILE A 182 -4.77 -13.30 8.57
C ILE A 182 -3.46 -14.00 8.97
N GLY A 183 -3.14 -14.06 10.27
CA GLY A 183 -1.93 -14.72 10.78
C GLY A 183 -1.83 -16.21 10.45
N LYS A 184 -2.96 -16.86 10.11
CA LYS A 184 -3.05 -18.29 9.78
C LYS A 184 -3.35 -18.56 8.30
N SER A 185 -3.61 -17.51 7.51
CA SER A 185 -3.96 -17.62 6.10
C SER A 185 -2.74 -17.40 5.20
N ASP A 186 -2.86 -17.77 3.92
CA ASP A 186 -1.82 -17.53 2.92
C ASP A 186 -1.83 -16.07 2.40
N ILE A 187 -1.91 -15.10 3.31
CA ILE A 187 -1.85 -13.66 3.04
C ILE A 187 -0.41 -13.18 3.20
N ASP A 188 0.02 -12.22 2.38
CA ASP A 188 1.43 -11.83 2.33
C ASP A 188 1.73 -10.55 3.10
N LEU A 189 0.75 -9.66 3.25
CA LEU A 189 0.88 -8.31 3.78
C LEU A 189 -0.41 -7.89 4.50
N VAL A 190 -0.32 -7.06 5.54
CA VAL A 190 -1.49 -6.43 6.16
C VAL A 190 -1.32 -4.92 6.28
N ALA A 191 -2.36 -4.15 5.99
CA ALA A 191 -2.43 -2.72 6.22
C ALA A 191 -3.43 -2.42 7.33
N VAL A 192 -3.00 -1.64 8.33
CA VAL A 192 -3.78 -1.23 9.49
C VAL A 192 -4.33 0.17 9.23
N SER A 193 -5.65 0.32 9.21
CA SER A 193 -6.34 1.60 9.02
C SER A 193 -6.29 2.49 10.27
N PHE A 194 -6.37 3.80 10.07
CA PHE A 194 -6.45 4.84 11.10
C PHE A 194 -5.36 4.76 12.17
N VAL A 195 -4.15 4.36 11.78
CA VAL A 195 -2.98 4.34 12.69
C VAL A 195 -2.69 5.75 13.16
N ARG A 196 -2.44 5.91 14.46
CA ARG A 196 -2.13 7.21 15.09
C ARG A 196 -0.79 7.18 15.82
N ARG A 197 -0.35 6.01 16.27
CA ARG A 197 0.85 5.83 17.10
C ARG A 197 1.52 4.49 16.85
N ALA A 198 2.79 4.42 17.23
CA ALA A 198 3.63 3.22 17.09
C ALA A 198 3.04 1.97 17.78
N SER A 199 2.34 2.15 18.92
CA SER A 199 1.70 1.02 19.62
C SER A 199 0.60 0.34 18.81
N ASP A 200 -0.09 1.07 17.92
CA ASP A 200 -1.15 0.46 17.09
C ASP A 200 -0.58 -0.64 16.18
N ILE A 201 0.66 -0.44 15.69
CA ILE A 201 1.38 -1.40 14.87
C ILE A 201 1.89 -2.58 15.70
N ARG A 202 2.39 -2.33 16.91
CA ARG A 202 2.79 -3.38 17.84
C ARG A 202 1.61 -4.26 18.24
N ASP A 203 0.47 -3.66 18.59
CA ASP A 203 -0.75 -4.39 18.93
C ASP A 203 -1.21 -5.29 17.76
N ALA A 204 -1.17 -4.78 16.53
CA ALA A 204 -1.51 -5.57 15.35
C ALA A 204 -0.55 -6.76 15.15
N ARG A 205 0.75 -6.54 15.36
CA ARG A 205 1.79 -7.58 15.29
C ARG A 205 1.62 -8.65 16.36
N ASP A 206 1.31 -8.25 17.60
CA ASP A 206 1.08 -9.18 18.71
C ASP A 206 -0.11 -10.11 18.42
N ILE A 207 -1.17 -9.59 17.78
CA ILE A 207 -2.34 -10.40 17.39
C ILE A 207 -2.02 -11.37 16.24
N LEU A 208 -1.14 -10.98 15.33
CA LEU A 208 -0.65 -11.86 14.25
C LEU A 208 0.21 -13.02 14.78
N GLY A 209 0.70 -12.94 16.03
CA GLY A 209 1.50 -13.98 16.68
C GLY A 209 2.82 -14.22 15.96
N ASP A 210 3.17 -15.49 15.74
CA ASP A 210 4.44 -15.89 15.10
C ASP A 210 4.50 -15.59 13.59
N SER A 211 3.42 -15.06 13.01
CA SER A 211 3.36 -14.74 11.59
C SER A 211 4.35 -13.63 11.24
N ARG A 212 5.15 -13.86 10.20
CA ARG A 212 6.10 -12.87 9.66
C ARG A 212 5.47 -11.98 8.58
N ILE A 213 4.15 -11.80 8.60
CA ILE A 213 3.45 -10.92 7.65
C ILE A 213 3.86 -9.47 7.96
N PRO A 214 4.38 -8.72 6.97
CA PRO A 214 4.67 -7.31 7.13
C PRO A 214 3.41 -6.50 7.46
N VAL A 215 3.53 -5.60 8.43
CA VAL A 215 2.46 -4.71 8.89
C VAL A 215 2.71 -3.30 8.36
N LEU A 216 1.78 -2.80 7.55
CA LEU A 216 1.81 -1.47 6.98
C LEU A 216 0.90 -0.51 7.76
N ALA A 217 1.40 0.68 8.08
CA ALA A 217 0.59 1.74 8.67
C ALA A 217 -0.14 2.53 7.58
N LYS A 218 -1.48 2.58 7.61
CA LYS A 218 -2.23 3.51 6.76
C LYS A 218 -2.29 4.86 7.46
N LEU A 219 -1.73 5.86 6.80
CA LEU A 219 -1.61 7.22 7.31
C LEU A 219 -2.81 8.03 6.84
N GLU A 220 -3.84 8.03 7.67
CA GLU A 220 -5.17 8.61 7.43
C GLU A 220 -5.50 9.69 8.47
N ARG A 221 -4.64 9.86 9.48
CA ARG A 221 -4.90 10.63 10.69
C ARG A 221 -3.83 11.70 10.91
N PRO A 222 -4.17 12.93 11.30
CA PRO A 222 -3.20 13.99 11.59
C PRO A 222 -2.21 13.59 12.70
N GLU A 223 -2.66 12.86 13.71
CA GLU A 223 -1.84 12.38 14.82
C GLU A 223 -0.70 11.47 14.34
N ALA A 224 -0.96 10.69 13.29
CA ALA A 224 0.03 9.83 12.66
C ALA A 224 1.17 10.62 12.02
N LEU A 225 0.90 11.84 11.54
CA LEU A 225 1.91 12.71 10.96
C LEU A 225 2.85 13.27 12.04
N ASN A 226 2.31 13.56 13.22
CA ASN A 226 3.07 14.04 14.38
C ASN A 226 3.98 12.95 14.95
N GLN A 227 3.54 11.68 14.92
CA GLN A 227 4.27 10.50 15.41
C GLN A 227 4.89 9.65 14.29
N LEU A 228 5.10 10.26 13.12
CA LEU A 228 5.46 9.52 11.91
C LEU A 228 6.78 8.74 12.07
N ASN A 229 7.76 9.29 12.80
CA ASN A 229 9.06 8.63 12.96
C ASN A 229 8.94 7.36 13.81
N GLU A 230 8.22 7.44 14.92
CA GLU A 230 7.95 6.33 15.84
C GLU A 230 7.12 5.25 15.16
N ILE A 231 6.12 5.64 14.35
CA ILE A 231 5.34 4.68 13.54
C ILE A 231 6.26 3.98 12.54
N LEU A 232 7.13 4.71 11.85
CA LEU A 232 8.07 4.14 10.87
C LEU A 232 9.09 3.20 11.50
N GLU A 233 9.44 3.38 12.78
CA GLU A 233 10.33 2.44 13.48
C GLU A 233 9.69 1.05 13.62
N GLU A 234 8.40 0.99 13.98
CA GLU A 234 7.66 -0.26 14.22
C GLU A 234 7.03 -0.88 12.95
N ALA A 235 6.63 -0.06 11.98
CA ALA A 235 5.97 -0.51 10.76
C ALA A 235 6.97 -1.06 9.73
N ASP A 236 6.55 -2.04 8.94
CA ASP A 236 7.33 -2.56 7.81
C ASP A 236 7.17 -1.67 6.55
N GLY A 237 6.10 -0.89 6.52
CA GLY A 237 5.80 0.06 5.45
C GLY A 237 4.67 1.01 5.83
N VAL A 238 4.37 1.92 4.93
CA VAL A 238 3.29 2.91 5.06
C VAL A 238 2.45 2.97 3.80
N MET A 239 1.19 3.33 3.96
CA MET A 239 0.27 3.65 2.89
C MET A 239 -0.27 5.06 3.10
N VAL A 240 0.00 5.96 2.15
CA VAL A 240 -0.58 7.30 2.12
C VAL A 240 -2.00 7.17 1.54
N ALA A 241 -3.01 7.13 2.41
CA ALA A 241 -4.41 6.99 2.03
C ALA A 241 -5.04 8.39 1.93
N ARG A 242 -4.91 8.98 0.75
CA ARG A 242 -5.16 10.41 0.47
C ARG A 242 -6.62 10.82 0.60
N GLY A 243 -7.56 9.91 0.34
CA GLY A 243 -9.00 10.14 0.50
C GLY A 243 -9.32 10.46 1.95
N ASP A 244 -9.13 9.51 2.87
CA ASP A 244 -9.39 9.75 4.30
C ASP A 244 -8.46 10.83 4.87
N LEU A 245 -7.16 10.86 4.50
CA LEU A 245 -6.24 11.88 4.98
C LEU A 245 -6.64 13.30 4.54
N GLY A 246 -7.08 13.48 3.28
CA GLY A 246 -7.47 14.77 2.73
C GLY A 246 -8.79 15.32 3.26
N VAL A 247 -9.57 14.49 3.96
CA VAL A 247 -10.70 14.94 4.77
C VAL A 247 -10.24 15.40 6.16
N GLU A 248 -9.19 14.79 6.71
CA GLU A 248 -8.74 15.04 8.08
C GLU A 248 -7.71 16.18 8.19
N ILE A 249 -7.03 16.56 7.09
CA ILE A 249 -6.14 17.71 7.01
C ILE A 249 -6.58 18.67 5.90
N GLU A 250 -6.02 19.87 5.88
CA GLU A 250 -6.25 20.83 4.79
C GLU A 250 -5.81 20.22 3.45
N PHE A 251 -6.73 20.17 2.48
CA PHE A 251 -6.53 19.43 1.23
C PHE A 251 -5.30 19.92 0.43
N GLU A 252 -4.97 21.21 0.52
CA GLU A 252 -3.80 21.81 -0.11
C GLU A 252 -2.47 21.33 0.51
N ARG A 253 -2.49 20.78 1.74
CA ARG A 253 -1.31 20.23 2.41
C ARG A 253 -1.02 18.79 2.02
N VAL A 254 -2.01 18.03 1.55
CA VAL A 254 -1.91 16.60 1.21
C VAL A 254 -0.72 16.30 0.29
N PRO A 255 -0.46 17.05 -0.81
CA PRO A 255 0.67 16.77 -1.68
C PRO A 255 2.03 16.89 -0.98
N PHE A 256 2.16 17.84 -0.04
CA PHE A 256 3.41 18.04 0.70
C PHE A 256 3.60 16.98 1.79
N VAL A 257 2.52 16.60 2.47
CA VAL A 257 2.53 15.52 3.46
C VAL A 257 2.88 14.18 2.81
N GLN A 258 2.34 13.87 1.63
CA GLN A 258 2.73 12.69 0.85
C GLN A 258 4.25 12.65 0.63
N LYS A 259 4.83 13.74 0.11
CA LYS A 259 6.29 13.82 -0.14
C LYS A 259 7.10 13.56 1.13
N GLN A 260 6.69 14.18 2.24
CA GLN A 260 7.36 13.99 3.54
C GLN A 260 7.29 12.53 4.02
N ILE A 261 6.13 11.89 3.90
CA ILE A 261 5.95 10.48 4.27
C ILE A 261 6.85 9.59 3.40
N LEU A 262 6.78 9.74 2.07
CA LEU A 262 7.52 8.90 1.14
C LEU A 262 9.03 9.01 1.36
N GLN A 263 9.54 10.24 1.54
CA GLN A 263 10.95 10.48 1.82
C GLN A 263 11.40 9.81 3.12
N ARG A 264 10.67 10.02 4.23
CA ARG A 264 11.02 9.46 5.54
C ARG A 264 10.92 7.94 5.58
N ALA A 265 9.94 7.37 4.90
CA ALA A 265 9.78 5.93 4.77
C ALA A 265 10.93 5.32 3.97
N SER A 266 11.24 5.89 2.81
CA SER A 266 12.28 5.36 1.93
C SER A 266 13.67 5.41 2.57
N VAL A 267 14.00 6.46 3.33
CA VAL A 267 15.31 6.55 3.99
C VAL A 267 15.49 5.53 5.12
N ARG A 268 14.38 5.06 5.70
CA ARG A 268 14.36 3.99 6.71
C ARG A 268 14.24 2.60 6.08
N GLY A 269 14.32 2.50 4.76
CA GLY A 269 14.13 1.26 4.03
C GLY A 269 12.71 0.70 4.08
N LYS A 270 11.72 1.50 4.50
CA LYS A 270 10.33 1.09 4.65
C LYS A 270 9.61 1.14 3.31
N TRP A 271 8.64 0.24 3.14
CA TRP A 271 7.83 0.21 1.93
C TRP A 271 6.83 1.38 1.92
N ALA A 272 6.60 2.02 0.77
CA ALA A 272 5.74 3.19 0.67
C ALA A 272 4.75 3.05 -0.50
N ILE A 273 3.45 3.07 -0.15
CA ILE A 273 2.33 2.96 -1.08
C ILE A 273 1.61 4.30 -1.14
N VAL A 274 1.27 4.78 -2.34
CA VAL A 274 0.32 5.89 -2.53
C VAL A 274 -1.01 5.33 -2.99
N ALA A 275 -2.08 5.69 -2.28
CA ALA A 275 -3.39 5.10 -2.40
C ALA A 275 -4.50 6.14 -2.58
N THR A 276 -5.64 5.66 -3.09
CA THR A 276 -6.90 6.40 -3.33
C THR A 276 -6.79 7.51 -4.37
N GLU A 277 -7.85 7.67 -5.16
CA GLU A 277 -7.99 8.75 -6.16
C GLU A 277 -6.84 8.88 -7.17
N MET A 278 -6.15 7.77 -7.48
CA MET A 278 -5.04 7.79 -8.44
C MET A 278 -5.56 7.99 -9.87
N LEU A 279 -6.59 7.24 -10.27
CA LEU A 279 -7.23 7.33 -11.59
C LEU A 279 -8.76 7.29 -11.44
N ARG A 280 -9.32 8.01 -10.44
CA ARG A 280 -10.73 7.87 -10.03
C ARG A 280 -11.73 8.02 -11.18
N SER A 281 -11.49 8.89 -12.14
CA SER A 281 -12.33 9.08 -13.32
C SER A 281 -12.49 7.79 -14.14
N MET A 282 -11.53 6.86 -14.05
CA MET A 282 -11.55 5.60 -14.78
C MET A 282 -12.48 4.53 -14.20
N VAL A 283 -13.16 4.81 -13.09
CA VAL A 283 -14.31 3.99 -12.66
C VAL A 283 -15.40 4.03 -13.73
N ASP A 284 -15.64 5.21 -14.31
CA ASP A 284 -16.70 5.45 -15.28
C ASP A 284 -16.21 5.65 -16.71
N HIS A 285 -14.95 6.05 -16.87
CA HIS A 285 -14.36 6.41 -18.15
C HIS A 285 -13.19 5.50 -18.57
N SER A 286 -12.92 5.42 -19.86
CA SER A 286 -11.82 4.58 -20.41
C SER A 286 -10.47 5.30 -20.46
N ARG A 287 -10.39 6.57 -20.07
CA ARG A 287 -9.17 7.37 -20.06
C ARG A 287 -9.13 8.24 -18.80
N PRO A 288 -7.95 8.40 -18.18
CA PRO A 288 -7.79 9.31 -17.06
C PRO A 288 -7.71 10.76 -17.54
N THR A 289 -7.96 11.67 -16.62
CA THR A 289 -7.75 13.11 -16.79
C THR A 289 -6.27 13.45 -16.79
N ARG A 290 -5.91 14.65 -17.26
CA ARG A 290 -4.52 15.15 -17.21
C ARG A 290 -4.03 15.35 -15.77
N ALA A 291 -4.93 15.73 -14.87
CA ALA A 291 -4.61 15.93 -13.46
C ALA A 291 -4.22 14.59 -12.81
N GLU A 292 -5.00 13.53 -13.00
CA GLU A 292 -4.71 12.19 -12.50
C GLU A 292 -3.41 11.62 -13.08
N VAL A 293 -3.16 11.80 -14.37
CA VAL A 293 -1.88 11.38 -14.98
C VAL A 293 -0.70 12.09 -14.32
N THR A 294 -0.83 13.39 -14.03
CA THR A 294 0.20 14.19 -13.36
C THR A 294 0.38 13.75 -11.91
N ASP A 295 -0.70 13.44 -11.23
CA ASP A 295 -0.69 12.98 -9.84
C ASP A 295 0.02 11.63 -9.70
N VAL A 296 -0.35 10.64 -10.52
CA VAL A 296 0.33 9.33 -10.56
C VAL A 296 1.83 9.49 -10.87
N ALA A 297 2.17 10.30 -11.86
CA ALA A 297 3.58 10.52 -12.22
C ALA A 297 4.36 11.15 -11.05
N ASN A 298 3.78 12.13 -10.36
CA ASN A 298 4.43 12.74 -9.20
C ASN A 298 4.57 11.79 -8.02
N ALA A 299 3.60 10.89 -7.77
CA ALA A 299 3.75 9.87 -6.73
C ALA A 299 4.99 8.98 -6.97
N VAL A 300 5.26 8.62 -8.23
CA VAL A 300 6.47 7.87 -8.61
C VAL A 300 7.74 8.68 -8.34
N LEU A 301 7.77 9.93 -8.81
CA LEU A 301 8.92 10.84 -8.66
C LEU A 301 9.18 11.19 -7.18
N ASP A 302 8.14 11.22 -6.36
CA ASP A 302 8.24 11.44 -4.91
C ASP A 302 8.79 10.22 -4.15
N GLY A 303 9.00 9.10 -4.84
CA GLY A 303 9.64 7.92 -4.28
C GLY A 303 8.70 6.79 -3.90
N ALA A 304 7.44 6.79 -4.36
CA ALA A 304 6.55 5.65 -4.13
C ALA A 304 7.16 4.36 -4.71
N ASP A 305 7.02 3.25 -3.96
CA ASP A 305 7.34 1.92 -4.49
C ASP A 305 6.14 1.33 -5.21
N CYS A 306 4.94 1.70 -4.76
CA CYS A 306 3.68 1.22 -5.26
C CYS A 306 2.64 2.32 -5.35
N VAL A 307 1.79 2.20 -6.35
CA VAL A 307 0.57 2.96 -6.49
C VAL A 307 -0.62 2.00 -6.45
N MET A 308 -1.73 2.44 -5.86
CA MET A 308 -2.89 1.59 -5.65
C MET A 308 -4.13 2.11 -6.39
N LEU A 309 -4.77 1.20 -7.12
CA LEU A 309 -6.11 1.36 -7.67
C LEU A 309 -7.13 0.84 -6.65
N SER A 310 -8.08 1.68 -6.29
CA SER A 310 -9.12 1.41 -5.31
C SER A 310 -10.42 1.04 -6.02
N GLU A 311 -11.31 2.01 -6.23
CA GLU A 311 -12.61 1.80 -6.86
C GLU A 311 -12.47 1.43 -8.34
N GLU A 312 -11.41 1.92 -8.99
CA GLU A 312 -11.12 1.73 -10.41
C GLU A 312 -11.10 0.25 -10.79
N THR A 313 -10.57 -0.60 -9.91
CA THR A 313 -10.53 -2.05 -10.14
C THR A 313 -11.58 -2.81 -9.34
N ALA A 314 -12.00 -2.32 -8.18
CA ALA A 314 -12.97 -3.01 -7.34
C ALA A 314 -14.40 -2.97 -7.91
N MET A 315 -14.82 -1.83 -8.47
CA MET A 315 -16.19 -1.62 -8.95
C MET A 315 -16.28 -0.89 -10.30
N GLY A 316 -15.14 -0.45 -10.85
CA GLY A 316 -15.08 0.25 -12.13
C GLY A 316 -15.56 -0.60 -13.32
N LYS A 317 -16.02 0.09 -14.37
CA LYS A 317 -16.52 -0.55 -15.60
C LYS A 317 -15.45 -1.30 -16.38
N HIS A 318 -14.18 -0.86 -16.26
CA HIS A 318 -13.05 -1.42 -17.01
C HIS A 318 -11.79 -1.59 -16.16
N PRO A 319 -11.76 -2.53 -15.19
CA PRO A 319 -10.64 -2.72 -14.26
C PRO A 319 -9.27 -2.93 -14.93
N SER A 320 -9.21 -3.79 -15.96
CA SER A 320 -7.98 -4.08 -16.70
C SER A 320 -7.46 -2.88 -17.49
N VAL A 321 -8.35 -2.03 -18.01
CA VAL A 321 -7.98 -0.80 -18.73
C VAL A 321 -7.36 0.22 -17.77
N ALA A 322 -7.87 0.33 -16.54
CA ALA A 322 -7.28 1.17 -15.50
C ALA A 322 -5.85 0.72 -15.15
N VAL A 323 -5.63 -0.60 -15.00
CA VAL A 323 -4.28 -1.17 -14.80
C VAL A 323 -3.36 -0.83 -15.98
N GLN A 324 -3.81 -0.98 -17.22
CA GLN A 324 -2.99 -0.68 -18.41
C GLN A 324 -2.65 0.81 -18.52
N ALA A 325 -3.59 1.70 -18.19
CA ALA A 325 -3.34 3.13 -18.13
C ALA A 325 -2.29 3.46 -17.07
N MET A 326 -2.43 2.90 -15.86
CA MET A 326 -1.46 3.03 -14.78
C MET A 326 -0.05 2.62 -15.24
N ILE A 327 0.09 1.45 -15.87
CA ILE A 327 1.40 0.96 -16.37
C ILE A 327 2.06 1.95 -17.33
N ARG A 328 1.30 2.53 -18.25
CA ARG A 328 1.84 3.50 -19.21
C ARG A 328 2.38 4.74 -18.51
N ILE A 329 1.68 5.24 -17.49
CA ILE A 329 2.11 6.40 -16.70
C ILE A 329 3.36 6.03 -15.89
N LEU A 330 3.35 4.88 -15.21
CA LEU A 330 4.49 4.40 -14.42
C LEU A 330 5.75 4.23 -15.26
N LYS A 331 5.66 3.64 -16.45
CA LYS A 331 6.81 3.50 -17.36
C LYS A 331 7.39 4.85 -17.77
N ALA A 332 6.54 5.83 -18.08
CA ALA A 332 6.98 7.18 -18.42
C ALA A 332 7.66 7.86 -17.22
N ALA A 333 7.08 7.74 -16.02
CA ALA A 333 7.62 8.33 -14.81
C ALA A 333 8.92 7.65 -14.34
N ASP A 334 8.99 6.31 -14.32
CA ASP A 334 10.20 5.54 -13.98
C ASP A 334 11.37 5.87 -14.92
N SER A 335 11.09 6.19 -16.18
CA SER A 335 12.11 6.62 -17.14
C SER A 335 12.63 8.04 -16.88
N ALA A 336 11.77 8.92 -16.34
CA ALA A 336 12.11 10.30 -15.98
C ALA A 336 12.73 10.43 -14.58
N ASP A 337 12.53 9.43 -13.70
CA ASP A 337 13.05 9.34 -12.33
C ASP A 337 14.59 9.20 -12.24
N ALA A 338 15.29 9.50 -13.33
CA ALA A 338 16.73 9.48 -13.39
C ALA A 338 17.36 10.50 -12.40
N ASP A 339 16.80 11.70 -12.29
CA ASP A 339 17.46 12.81 -11.60
C ASP A 339 17.23 12.85 -10.07
N HIS A 340 16.43 11.93 -9.51
CA HIS A 340 16.03 11.99 -8.08
C HIS A 340 17.02 11.36 -7.08
N ARG A 341 18.13 10.77 -7.55
CA ARG A 341 19.09 10.04 -6.70
C ARG A 341 19.76 10.87 -5.63
N ASP A 342 20.09 12.12 -5.94
CA ASP A 342 20.88 12.98 -5.06
C ASP A 342 20.15 13.29 -3.73
N ARG A 343 18.85 13.01 -3.62
CA ARG A 343 18.06 13.22 -2.39
C ARG A 343 18.12 12.07 -1.40
N PHE A 344 18.52 10.86 -1.82
CA PHE A 344 18.44 9.64 -1.01
C PHE A 344 19.80 9.16 -0.47
N GLU A 345 20.92 9.72 -0.93
CA GLU A 345 22.27 9.30 -0.54
C GLU A 345 22.62 9.60 0.93
N ALA A 346 21.88 10.48 1.62
CA ALA A 346 22.34 11.06 2.88
C ALA A 346 22.09 10.23 4.17
N ASP A 347 21.00 9.46 4.30
CA ASP A 347 20.62 8.92 5.63
C ASP A 347 20.43 7.39 5.77
N ILE A 348 20.71 6.57 4.74
CA ILE A 348 20.65 5.10 4.92
C ILE A 348 21.98 4.57 5.50
N VAL A 349 22.15 4.72 6.83
CA VAL A 349 23.42 4.44 7.52
C VAL A 349 23.46 3.01 8.10
N SER A 350 23.47 1.99 7.25
CA SER A 350 23.77 0.61 7.70
C SER A 350 24.80 -0.07 6.79
N PHE A 351 25.56 -1.01 7.35
CA PHE A 351 26.55 -1.79 6.60
C PHE A 351 25.92 -2.45 5.36
N ALA A 352 24.79 -3.12 5.56
CA ALA A 352 24.02 -3.75 4.49
C ALA A 352 23.51 -2.76 3.43
N ALA A 353 23.07 -1.58 3.86
CA ALA A 353 22.60 -0.54 2.95
C ALA A 353 23.74 0.06 2.12
N GLY A 354 24.91 0.28 2.74
CA GLY A 354 26.12 0.71 2.03
C GLY A 354 26.56 -0.31 0.97
N ALA A 355 26.53 -1.60 1.30
CA ALA A 355 26.80 -2.67 0.34
C ALA A 355 25.77 -2.67 -0.81
N ALA A 356 24.47 -2.50 -0.50
CA ALA A 356 23.44 -2.38 -1.53
C ALA A 356 23.66 -1.16 -2.44
N GLY A 357 23.99 0.00 -1.87
CA GLY A 357 24.26 1.22 -2.63
C GLY A 357 25.48 1.07 -3.54
N ALA A 358 26.55 0.46 -3.05
CA ALA A 358 27.73 0.12 -3.85
C ALA A 358 27.39 -0.84 -5.01
N ALA A 359 26.52 -1.83 -4.77
CA ALA A 359 26.08 -2.76 -5.81
C ALA A 359 25.27 -2.04 -6.91
N VAL A 360 24.34 -1.15 -6.52
CA VAL A 360 23.58 -0.33 -7.48
C VAL A 360 24.52 0.56 -8.29
N SER A 361 25.37 1.34 -7.61
CA SER A 361 26.33 2.24 -8.26
C SER A 361 27.22 1.50 -9.26
N ALA A 362 27.74 0.33 -8.88
CA ALA A 362 28.58 -0.46 -9.75
C ALA A 362 27.80 -1.07 -10.93
N ALA A 363 26.57 -1.57 -10.70
CA ALA A 363 25.73 -2.12 -11.76
C ALA A 363 25.44 -1.07 -12.84
N GLU A 364 25.12 0.15 -12.42
CA GLU A 364 24.79 1.26 -13.32
C GLU A 364 26.00 1.70 -14.15
N ARG A 365 27.14 1.92 -13.48
CA ARG A 365 28.38 2.36 -14.12
C ARG A 365 28.92 1.33 -15.11
N LEU A 366 28.70 0.04 -14.84
CA LEU A 366 29.13 -1.05 -15.72
C LEU A 366 28.12 -1.36 -16.83
N GLY A 367 26.97 -0.66 -16.87
CA GLY A 367 25.89 -0.98 -17.81
C GLY A 367 25.38 -2.41 -17.64
N ALA A 368 25.32 -2.89 -16.39
CA ALA A 368 24.88 -4.24 -16.07
C ALA A 368 23.43 -4.47 -16.53
N ARG A 369 23.13 -5.67 -17.00
CA ARG A 369 21.78 -6.05 -17.43
C ARG A 369 20.84 -6.30 -16.26
N ALA A 370 21.39 -6.78 -15.14
CA ALA A 370 20.62 -7.06 -13.93
C ALA A 370 21.53 -7.02 -12.69
N ILE A 371 20.91 -6.80 -11.54
CA ILE A 371 21.47 -7.11 -10.23
C ILE A 371 20.85 -8.42 -9.75
N VAL A 372 21.64 -9.47 -9.57
CA VAL A 372 21.16 -10.78 -9.09
C VAL A 372 21.29 -10.86 -7.57
N VAL A 373 20.19 -11.09 -6.87
CA VAL A 373 20.17 -11.28 -5.41
C VAL A 373 20.08 -12.76 -5.09
N LEU A 374 21.05 -13.26 -4.34
CA LEU A 374 21.10 -14.66 -3.91
C LEU A 374 19.99 -14.98 -2.90
N ALA A 375 19.54 -16.23 -2.90
CA ALA A 375 18.48 -16.69 -2.00
C ALA A 375 18.92 -16.66 -0.53
N GLY A 376 17.95 -16.40 0.35
CA GLY A 376 18.18 -16.19 1.79
C GLY A 376 18.47 -14.72 2.16
N SER A 377 18.62 -13.84 1.17
CA SER A 377 18.96 -12.42 1.36
C SER A 377 17.82 -11.47 0.94
N ASN A 378 16.58 -11.71 1.41
CA ASN A 378 15.41 -10.89 1.03
C ASN A 378 15.56 -9.41 1.40
N VAL A 379 16.22 -9.12 2.53
CA VAL A 379 16.56 -7.77 2.95
C VAL A 379 17.47 -7.07 1.93
N THR A 380 18.37 -7.79 1.27
CA THR A 380 19.20 -7.24 0.19
C THR A 380 18.34 -6.74 -0.97
N ALA A 381 17.35 -7.53 -1.40
CA ALA A 381 16.43 -7.11 -2.47
C ALA A 381 15.63 -5.86 -2.08
N LEU A 382 15.16 -5.79 -0.82
CA LEU A 382 14.51 -4.60 -0.28
C LEU A 382 15.44 -3.39 -0.32
N LEU A 383 16.65 -3.49 0.22
CA LEU A 383 17.60 -2.37 0.25
C LEU A 383 17.98 -1.90 -1.15
N LEU A 384 18.24 -2.83 -2.09
CA LEU A 384 18.50 -2.48 -3.49
C LEU A 384 17.31 -1.76 -4.16
N SER A 385 16.08 -2.19 -3.84
CA SER A 385 14.86 -1.51 -4.29
C SER A 385 14.79 -0.07 -3.77
N LYS A 386 15.26 0.19 -2.53
CA LYS A 386 15.25 1.52 -1.90
C LYS A 386 16.28 2.48 -2.50
N TRP A 387 17.38 1.95 -3.01
CA TRP A 387 18.33 2.70 -3.83
C TRP A 387 17.78 3.08 -5.22
N ARG A 388 16.52 2.71 -5.52
CA ARG A 388 15.81 3.01 -6.77
C ARG A 388 16.68 2.71 -8.00
N SER A 389 17.30 1.53 -8.01
CA SER A 389 18.12 1.04 -9.13
C SER A 389 17.35 1.14 -10.45
N ARG A 390 18.02 1.64 -11.49
CA ARG A 390 17.52 1.61 -12.88
C ARG A 390 17.89 0.30 -13.57
N VAL A 391 18.77 -0.48 -12.95
CA VAL A 391 19.06 -1.84 -13.33
C VAL A 391 18.06 -2.78 -12.65
N PRO A 392 17.33 -3.63 -13.39
CA PRO A 392 16.40 -4.60 -12.81
C PRO A 392 17.07 -5.52 -11.79
N ILE A 393 16.35 -5.85 -10.72
CA ILE A 393 16.86 -6.68 -9.63
C ILE A 393 16.23 -8.06 -9.77
N LEU A 394 17.03 -9.09 -10.04
CA LEU A 394 16.58 -10.48 -10.14
C LEU A 394 16.76 -11.15 -8.77
N ALA A 395 15.68 -11.39 -8.03
CA ALA A 395 15.78 -11.94 -6.67
C ALA A 395 15.44 -13.43 -6.64
N LEU A 396 16.42 -14.25 -6.27
CA LEU A 396 16.27 -15.70 -6.21
C LEU A 396 15.67 -16.14 -4.88
N SER A 397 14.74 -17.09 -4.90
CA SER A 397 14.23 -17.72 -3.66
C SER A 397 13.64 -19.09 -3.93
N GLY A 398 13.72 -20.00 -2.94
CA GLY A 398 12.99 -21.27 -2.96
C GLY A 398 11.65 -21.25 -2.22
N GLY A 399 11.29 -20.12 -1.60
CA GLY A 399 10.04 -19.99 -0.85
C GLY A 399 8.97 -19.23 -1.63
N LYS A 400 7.82 -19.86 -1.92
CA LYS A 400 6.71 -19.21 -2.63
C LYS A 400 6.19 -17.95 -1.93
N SER A 401 6.05 -17.97 -0.60
CA SER A 401 5.64 -16.76 0.16
C SER A 401 6.66 -15.62 0.01
N THR A 402 7.95 -15.94 0.08
CA THR A 402 9.02 -14.97 -0.15
C THR A 402 8.96 -14.39 -1.56
N LEU A 403 8.78 -15.22 -2.60
CA LEU A 403 8.67 -14.76 -3.98
C LEU A 403 7.50 -13.78 -4.18
N ARG A 404 6.35 -14.04 -3.54
CA ARG A 404 5.22 -13.10 -3.56
C ARG A 404 5.57 -11.77 -2.89
N ARG A 405 6.20 -11.79 -1.71
CA ARG A 405 6.64 -10.56 -1.02
C ARG A 405 7.73 -9.79 -1.79
N LEU A 406 8.58 -10.48 -2.53
CA LEU A 406 9.55 -9.84 -3.41
C LEU A 406 8.88 -9.14 -4.61
N ASN A 407 7.73 -9.65 -5.08
CA ASN A 407 7.02 -9.11 -6.25
C ASN A 407 6.49 -7.68 -6.05
N VAL A 408 6.27 -7.26 -4.79
CA VAL A 408 5.85 -5.89 -4.47
C VAL A 408 7.00 -4.90 -4.31
N LEU A 409 8.25 -5.35 -4.37
CA LEU A 409 9.40 -4.46 -4.30
C LEU A 409 9.66 -3.81 -5.66
N ARG A 410 9.97 -2.51 -5.63
CA ARG A 410 10.24 -1.71 -6.83
C ARG A 410 11.41 -2.31 -7.61
N GLY A 411 11.20 -2.61 -8.89
CA GLY A 411 12.24 -3.13 -9.79
C GLY A 411 12.67 -4.58 -9.54
N VAL A 412 12.10 -5.28 -8.56
CA VAL A 412 12.47 -6.66 -8.19
C VAL A 412 11.67 -7.71 -8.95
N ILE A 413 12.34 -8.55 -9.73
CA ILE A 413 11.76 -9.67 -10.45
C ILE A 413 12.05 -10.94 -9.63
N PRO A 414 11.05 -11.56 -9.00
CA PRO A 414 11.24 -12.81 -8.26
C PRO A 414 11.48 -13.98 -9.20
N VAL A 415 12.46 -14.83 -8.87
CA VAL A 415 12.77 -16.06 -9.60
C VAL A 415 12.84 -17.23 -8.64
N GLU A 416 12.00 -18.23 -8.89
CA GLU A 416 12.02 -19.47 -8.12
C GLU A 416 13.24 -20.31 -8.46
N ILE A 417 13.90 -20.80 -7.41
CA ILE A 417 15.01 -21.74 -7.48
C ILE A 417 14.78 -22.88 -6.48
N GLN A 418 15.57 -23.94 -6.54
CA GLN A 418 15.52 -25.01 -5.54
C GLN A 418 16.14 -24.54 -4.20
N SER A 419 15.47 -24.83 -3.08
CA SER A 419 15.79 -24.33 -1.73
C SER A 419 17.15 -24.75 -1.13
N GLN A 420 17.97 -25.53 -1.84
CA GLN A 420 19.28 -26.01 -1.40
C GLN A 420 20.42 -25.71 -2.39
N ALA A 421 20.17 -24.87 -3.40
CA ALA A 421 21.21 -24.51 -4.36
C ALA A 421 22.36 -23.73 -3.70
N GLY A 422 23.59 -24.22 -3.82
CA GLY A 422 24.80 -23.46 -3.45
C GLY A 422 25.03 -22.25 -4.36
N MET A 423 25.94 -21.36 -3.99
CA MET A 423 26.15 -20.08 -4.69
C MET A 423 26.40 -20.22 -6.19
N GLU A 424 27.32 -21.10 -6.61
CA GLU A 424 27.62 -21.30 -8.04
C GLU A 424 26.41 -21.87 -8.80
N GLU A 425 25.58 -22.69 -8.14
CA GLU A 425 24.36 -23.22 -8.73
C GLU A 425 23.31 -22.12 -8.93
N GLN A 426 23.12 -21.26 -7.93
CA GLN A 426 22.24 -20.10 -8.03
C GLN A 426 22.67 -19.15 -9.16
N ILE A 427 23.98 -18.91 -9.30
CA ILE A 427 24.52 -18.09 -10.40
C ILE A 427 24.23 -18.73 -11.75
N ARG A 428 24.40 -20.05 -11.88
CA ARG A 428 24.10 -20.79 -13.11
C ARG A 428 22.60 -20.71 -13.47
N LEU A 429 21.72 -20.83 -12.49
CA LEU A 429 20.27 -20.68 -12.68
C LEU A 429 19.90 -19.26 -13.09
N ALA A 430 20.53 -18.25 -12.48
CA ALA A 430 20.34 -16.86 -12.87
C ALA A 430 20.79 -16.60 -14.32
N ASP A 431 21.97 -17.09 -14.71
CA ASP A 431 22.46 -17.01 -16.10
C ASP A 431 21.48 -17.66 -17.08
N ALA A 432 21.02 -18.88 -16.78
CA ALA A 432 20.05 -19.60 -17.62
C ALA A 432 18.75 -18.81 -17.76
N ARG A 433 18.22 -18.25 -16.66
CA ARG A 433 16.98 -17.47 -16.69
C ARG A 433 17.14 -16.17 -17.49
N LEU A 434 18.23 -15.45 -17.29
CA LEU A 434 18.53 -14.21 -18.02
C LEU A 434 18.63 -14.45 -19.53
N LEU A 435 19.23 -15.56 -19.94
CA LEU A 435 19.33 -15.97 -21.35
C LEU A 435 17.98 -16.40 -21.91
N GLN A 436 17.23 -17.23 -21.18
CA GLN A 436 15.92 -17.75 -21.62
C GLN A 436 14.90 -16.62 -21.86
N GLU A 437 14.88 -15.62 -20.98
CA GLU A 437 13.96 -14.48 -21.08
C GLU A 437 14.45 -13.40 -22.05
N GLY A 438 15.64 -13.56 -22.64
CA GLY A 438 16.25 -12.55 -23.52
C GLY A 438 16.62 -11.26 -22.78
N TRP A 439 16.82 -11.33 -21.46
CA TRP A 439 17.16 -10.18 -20.61
C TRP A 439 18.64 -9.83 -20.66
N ALA A 440 19.49 -10.82 -20.90
CA ALA A 440 20.92 -10.64 -21.14
C ALA A 440 21.42 -11.61 -22.22
N SER A 441 22.55 -11.28 -22.84
CA SER A 441 23.30 -12.17 -23.72
C SER A 441 24.54 -12.73 -23.01
N ALA A 442 25.09 -13.85 -23.50
CA ALA A 442 26.35 -14.36 -22.98
C ALA A 442 27.46 -13.30 -23.13
N GLY A 443 28.23 -13.07 -22.06
CA GLY A 443 29.23 -12.01 -21.98
C GLY A 443 28.70 -10.65 -21.49
N ASP A 444 27.38 -10.46 -21.36
CA ASP A 444 26.85 -9.28 -20.69
C ASP A 444 27.23 -9.26 -19.21
N THR A 445 27.35 -8.06 -18.64
CA THR A 445 27.69 -7.88 -17.22
C THR A 445 26.42 -7.98 -16.36
N VAL A 446 26.54 -8.69 -15.23
CA VAL A 446 25.59 -8.61 -14.12
C VAL A 446 26.36 -8.40 -12.81
N VAL A 447 25.69 -7.79 -11.84
CA VAL A 447 26.21 -7.64 -10.48
C VAL A 447 25.46 -8.60 -9.58
N ILE A 448 26.17 -9.43 -8.84
CA ILE A 448 25.56 -10.34 -7.85
C ILE A 448 25.73 -9.70 -6.47
N ALA A 449 24.66 -9.65 -5.70
CA ALA A 449 24.65 -9.15 -4.34
C ALA A 449 23.99 -10.16 -3.39
N GLY A 450 24.46 -10.20 -2.14
CA GLY A 450 23.86 -11.06 -1.12
C GLY A 450 24.74 -11.21 0.10
N ALA A 451 24.36 -12.13 0.98
CA ALA A 451 25.13 -12.51 2.15
C ALA A 451 25.95 -13.78 1.88
N ILE A 452 27.24 -13.74 2.20
CA ILE A 452 28.17 -14.87 2.12
C ILE A 452 28.80 -15.12 3.50
N PRO A 453 28.82 -16.37 4.02
CA PRO A 453 28.27 -17.56 3.39
C PRO A 453 26.73 -17.56 3.42
N LEU A 454 26.11 -18.24 2.44
CA LEU A 454 24.66 -18.32 2.29
C LEU A 454 23.98 -18.81 3.57
N GLY A 455 22.82 -18.25 3.88
CA GLY A 455 22.02 -18.62 5.04
C GLY A 455 21.01 -17.53 5.40
N GLU A 456 19.93 -17.92 6.08
CA GLU A 456 18.91 -16.98 6.54
C GLU A 456 19.46 -16.02 7.60
N GLY A 457 18.98 -14.78 7.57
CA GLY A 457 19.23 -13.79 8.63
C GLY A 457 20.58 -13.07 8.56
N LYS A 458 21.43 -13.36 7.57
CA LYS A 458 22.67 -12.62 7.38
C LYS A 458 22.47 -11.35 6.58
N GLU A 459 23.12 -10.29 7.02
CA GLU A 459 23.09 -9.00 6.34
C GLU A 459 23.88 -9.01 5.03
N THR A 460 23.53 -8.11 4.10
CA THR A 460 24.23 -7.96 2.81
C THR A 460 25.70 -7.63 3.04
N ASN A 461 26.62 -8.47 2.57
CA ASN A 461 28.06 -8.29 2.81
C ASN A 461 28.96 -8.56 1.60
N SER A 462 28.39 -8.94 0.45
CA SER A 462 29.16 -9.32 -0.72
C SER A 462 28.58 -8.76 -2.02
N ILE A 463 29.48 -8.35 -2.89
CA ILE A 463 29.22 -7.91 -4.26
C ILE A 463 30.18 -8.66 -5.16
N ARG A 464 29.68 -9.29 -6.22
CA ARG A 464 30.49 -9.99 -7.23
C ARG A 464 30.12 -9.51 -8.62
N PHE A 465 31.12 -9.12 -9.38
CA PHE A 465 30.99 -8.83 -10.80
C PHE A 465 31.03 -10.14 -11.59
N HIS A 466 30.06 -10.34 -12.48
CA HIS A 466 29.94 -11.58 -13.24
C HIS A 466 29.59 -11.30 -14.70
N ARG A 467 30.11 -12.15 -15.58
CA ARG A 467 29.81 -12.17 -17.01
C ARG A 467 28.91 -13.36 -17.26
N VAL A 468 27.72 -13.11 -17.81
CA VAL A 468 26.72 -14.15 -18.08
C VAL A 468 27.34 -15.25 -18.93
N ARG A 469 27.23 -16.50 -18.48
CA ARG A 469 27.82 -17.67 -19.16
C ARG A 469 26.73 -18.47 -19.88
N LYS A 470 27.08 -19.11 -20.98
CA LYS A 470 26.19 -20.11 -21.59
C LYS A 470 26.08 -21.33 -20.67
N PRO A 471 24.92 -22.01 -20.60
CA PRO A 471 24.82 -23.33 -19.99
C PRO A 471 25.87 -24.25 -20.60
N LYS A 472 26.59 -25.01 -19.77
CA LYS A 472 27.42 -26.10 -20.29
C LYS A 472 26.46 -27.13 -20.92
N ALA A 473 26.74 -27.50 -22.17
CA ALA A 473 25.99 -28.50 -22.92
C ALA A 473 26.01 -29.86 -22.23
#